data_AF-A0A8T3ZU14-F1
#
_entry.id   AF-A0A8T3ZU14-F1
#
_cell.length_a   1.000
_cell.length_b   1.000
_cell.length_c   1.000
_cell.angle_alpha   90.00
_cell.angle_beta   90.00
_cell.angle_gamma   90.00
#
_symmetry.space_group_name_H-M   'P 1'
#
loop_
_entity.id
_entity.type
_entity.pdbx_description
1 polymer ?
#
loop_
_entity_poly.entity_id
_entity_poly.type
_entity_poly.pdbx_seq_one_letter_code
_entity_poly.pdbx_strand_id
1 'polypeptide(L)' 'RKGKKVILLIDGEEDLLTLPAIVSAPVGALVLYGQPGEGLVAVEVTVGKKGEIRKILGTGFG' A
#
# COMPACT_ATOMS: atom_id res chain seq x y z
N ARG A 1 -0.44 -12.27 18.68
CA ARG A 1 -1.73 -11.56 18.50
C ARG A 1 -2.29 -11.96 17.13
N LYS A 2 -3.49 -12.55 17.02
CA LYS A 2 -4.15 -12.73 15.71
C LYS A 2 -4.66 -11.35 15.25
N GLY A 3 -4.22 -10.89 14.09
CA GLY A 3 -4.72 -9.63 13.50
C GLY A 3 -6.23 -9.73 13.22
N LYS A 4 -6.95 -8.62 13.33
CA LYS A 4 -8.35 -8.54 12.89
C LYS A 4 -8.35 -8.58 11.35
N LYS A 5 -9.17 -9.45 10.77
CA LYS A 5 -9.44 -9.44 9.33
C LYS A 5 -10.42 -8.31 9.04
N VAL A 6 -10.08 -7.45 8.09
CA VAL A 6 -10.89 -6.32 7.64
C VAL A 6 -10.98 -6.42 6.11
N ILE A 7 -12.15 -6.16 5.56
CA ILE A 7 -12.39 -6.05 4.13
C ILE A 7 -12.93 -4.63 3.90
N LEU A 8 -12.34 -3.91 2.96
CA LEU A 8 -12.82 -2.60 2.51
C LEU A 8 -13.43 -2.80 1.14
N LEU A 9 -14.68 -2.39 0.97
CA LEU A 9 -15.33 -2.32 -0.34
C LEU A 9 -15.14 -0.90 -0.87
N ILE A 10 -14.55 -0.80 -2.06
CA ILE A 10 -14.22 0.48 -2.69
C ILE A 10 -15.08 0.62 -3.93
N ASP A 11 -15.69 1.79 -4.08
CA ASP A 11 -16.40 2.16 -5.31
C ASP A 11 -15.42 2.97 -6.18
N GLY A 12 -14.98 2.39 -7.30
CA GLY A 12 -13.96 2.97 -8.19
C GLY A 12 -12.65 2.17 -8.26
N GLU A 13 -11.52 2.88 -8.41
CA GLU A 13 -10.18 2.30 -8.59
C GLU A 13 -9.55 1.83 -7.26
N GLU A 14 -9.41 0.50 -7.11
CA GLU A 14 -8.79 -0.15 -5.94
C GLU A 14 -7.26 -0.02 -5.90
N ASP A 15 -6.62 0.03 -7.07
CA ASP A 15 -5.17 0.02 -7.23
C ASP A 15 -4.50 1.27 -6.65
N LEU A 16 -5.12 2.44 -6.78
CA LEU A 16 -4.67 3.70 -6.16
C LEU A 16 -4.62 3.62 -4.63
N LEU A 17 -5.43 2.77 -4.01
CA LEU A 17 -5.47 2.55 -2.57
C LEU A 17 -4.23 1.83 -2.03
N THR A 18 -3.47 1.19 -2.91
CA THR A 18 -2.20 0.54 -2.58
C THR A 18 -1.19 1.55 -2.02
N LEU A 19 -1.15 2.77 -2.56
CA LEU A 19 -0.22 3.81 -2.14
C LEU A 19 -0.42 4.22 -0.66
N PRO A 20 -1.61 4.65 -0.21
CA PRO A 20 -1.84 4.93 1.21
C PRO A 20 -1.74 3.68 2.09
N ALA A 21 -2.06 2.48 1.56
CA ALA A 21 -1.88 1.23 2.30
C ALA A 21 -0.39 0.97 2.64
N ILE A 22 0.52 1.13 1.68
CA ILE A 22 1.97 1.02 1.89
C ILE A 22 2.48 2.08 2.89
N VAL A 23 2.00 3.32 2.77
CA VAL A 23 2.39 4.41 3.69
C VAL A 23 1.90 4.15 5.12
N SER A 24 0.75 3.51 5.29
CA SER A 24 0.12 3.27 6.59
C SER A 24 0.58 1.98 7.27
N ALA A 25 0.93 0.95 6.51
CA ALA A 25 1.34 -0.36 7.04
C ALA A 25 2.67 -0.27 7.83
N PRO A 26 2.90 -1.10 8.87
CA PRO A 26 4.17 -1.10 9.59
C PRO A 26 5.34 -1.54 8.68
N VAL A 27 6.56 -1.08 8.99
CA VAL A 27 7.78 -1.56 8.30
C VAL A 27 7.93 -3.07 8.53
N GLY A 28 8.30 -3.79 7.48
CA GLY A 28 8.36 -5.26 7.44
C GLY A 28 7.02 -5.94 7.14
N ALA A 29 5.93 -5.18 6.93
CA ALA A 29 4.69 -5.73 6.41
C ALA A 29 4.80 -6.06 4.92
N LEU A 30 3.96 -6.98 4.45
CA LEU A 30 3.77 -7.29 3.04
C LEU A 30 2.39 -6.81 2.59
N VAL A 31 2.37 -5.94 1.58
CA VAL A 31 1.14 -5.46 0.92
C VAL A 31 0.98 -6.23 -0.38
N LEU A 32 -0.20 -6.80 -0.60
CA LEU A 32 -0.56 -7.53 -1.81
C LEU A 32 -1.68 -6.79 -2.52
N TYR A 33 -1.56 -6.56 -3.82
CA TYR A 33 -2.61 -5.94 -4.64
C TYR A 33 -2.61 -6.50 -6.06
N GLY A 34 -3.75 -6.41 -6.74
CA GLY A 34 -3.87 -6.80 -8.14
C GLY A 34 -3.50 -5.64 -9.06
N GLN A 35 -2.75 -5.95 -10.13
CA GLN A 35 -2.43 -4.98 -11.18
C GLN A 35 -2.80 -5.58 -12.55
N PRO A 36 -3.64 -4.89 -13.35
CA PRO A 36 -3.97 -5.34 -14.70
C PRO A 36 -2.71 -5.59 -15.53
N GLY A 37 -2.63 -6.77 -16.16
CA GLY A 37 -1.48 -7.20 -16.97
C GLY A 37 -0.29 -7.78 -16.20
N GLU A 38 -0.20 -7.53 -14.89
CA GLU A 38 0.91 -8.00 -14.03
C GLU A 38 0.46 -9.08 -13.03
N GLY A 39 -0.84 -9.17 -12.74
CA GLY A 39 -1.39 -10.14 -11.78
C GLY A 39 -1.25 -9.67 -10.34
N LEU A 40 -0.89 -10.58 -9.43
CA LEU A 40 -0.72 -10.26 -8.01
C LEU A 40 0.67 -9.66 -7.75
N VAL A 41 0.71 -8.44 -7.28
CA VAL A 41 1.95 -7.74 -6.91
C VAL A 41 2.13 -7.79 -5.40
N ALA A 42 3.35 -8.06 -4.95
CA ALA A 42 3.73 -8.10 -3.55
C ALA A 42 4.78 -7.03 -3.25
N VAL A 43 4.51 -6.19 -2.26
CA VAL A 43 5.39 -5.07 -1.87
C VAL A 43 5.75 -5.19 -0.40
N GLU A 44 7.04 -5.36 -0.13
CA GLU A 44 7.56 -5.25 1.23
C GLU A 44 7.65 -3.79 1.66
N VAL A 45 7.10 -3.49 2.83
CA VAL A 45 7.06 -2.14 3.38
C VAL A 45 8.40 -1.83 4.04
N THR A 46 9.26 -1.10 3.33
CA THR A 46 10.51 -0.57 3.88
C THR A 46 10.42 0.93 4.14
N VAL A 47 11.34 1.48 4.94
CA VAL A 47 11.44 2.94 5.14
C VAL A 47 11.65 3.66 3.81
N GLY A 48 12.52 3.11 2.94
CA GLY A 48 12.75 3.64 1.60
C GLY A 48 11.50 3.61 0.73
N LYS A 49 10.79 2.48 0.69
CA LYS A 49 9.55 2.33 -0.07
C LYS A 49 8.49 3.34 0.39
N LYS A 50 8.32 3.52 1.70
CA LYS A 50 7.41 4.56 2.23
C LYS A 50 7.81 5.96 1.80
N GLY A 51 9.11 6.26 1.75
CA GLY A 51 9.63 7.53 1.26
C GLY A 51 9.32 7.77 -0.21
N GLU A 52 9.49 6.75 -1.07
CA GLU A 52 9.12 6.80 -2.49
C GLU A 52 7.63 7.10 -2.66
N ILE A 53 6.76 6.34 -1.98
CA ILE A 53 5.31 6.51 -2.11
C ILE A 53 4.85 7.88 -1.57
N ARG A 54 5.45 8.39 -0.49
CA ARG A 54 5.15 9.75 0.02
C ARG A 54 5.47 10.84 -1.00
N LYS A 55 6.54 10.68 -1.80
CA LYS A 55 6.87 11.61 -2.90
C LYS A 55 5.81 11.55 -4.00
N ILE A 56 5.34 10.35 -4.36
CA ILE A 56 4.27 10.17 -5.36
C ILE A 56 2.96 10.82 -4.89
N LEU A 57 2.61 10.66 -3.61
CA LEU A 57 1.40 11.25 -3.02
C LEU A 57 1.51 12.76 -2.76
N GLY A 58 2.68 13.38 -2.97
CA GLY A 58 2.90 14.79 -2.64
C GLY A 58 2.82 15.10 -1.13
N THR A 59 2.82 14.09 -0.27
CA THR A 59 2.72 14.22 1.20
C THR A 59 4.09 14.24 1.90
N GLY A 60 5.16 14.38 1.12
CA GLY A 60 6.53 14.59 1.59
C GLY A 60 6.87 16.07 1.78
N PHE A 61 6.10 16.80 2.58
CA PHE A 61 6.50 18.11 3.10
C PHE A 61 6.40 18.07 4.62
N GLY A 62 7.48 18.55 5.27
CA GLY A 62 7.42 19.01 6.65
C GLY A 62 6.65 20.32 6.74
#